data_AF-A0A2V9MEJ8-F1
#
_entry.id   AF-A0A2V9MEJ8-F1
#
_cell.length_a   1.000
_cell.length_b   1.000
_cell.length_c   1.000
_cell.angle_alpha   90.00
_cell.angle_beta   90.00
_cell.angle_gamma   90.00
#
_symmetry.space_group_name_H-M   'P 1'
#
loop_
_entity.id
_entity.type
_entity.pdbx_description
1 polymer ?
#
loop_
_entity_poly.entity_id
_entity_poly.type
_entity_poly.pdbx_seq_one_letter_code
_entity_poly.pdbx_strand_id
1 'polypeptide(L)'
;MVPPTPQVTSWLLPSSARAPGLRGSFFSTDLTVSNTGSAAAAFTLKFLGNNRDGRTGTEKSFTLDRGQSVTYPDVLDSVFGLSEGFGAIRITSATPTLTVMSQTSTSVASGGTYGQGVPAAAASDLIVSGLPQSIGGVREDTAFRTNLILANPGEDPLDVEVKPLRRFANRRTVIPGSYKSRTSPFLQVSRPAFPDCFVRW
;
A
#
# COMPACT_ATOMS: atom_id res chain seq x y z
N MET A 1 -18.57 2.52 -34.85
CA MET A 1 -17.74 3.36 -33.97
C MET A 1 -17.93 2.83 -32.57
N VAL A 2 -16.93 2.17 -31.98
CA VAL A 2 -17.01 1.72 -30.57
C VAL A 2 -16.82 2.98 -29.71
N PRO A 3 -17.75 3.30 -28.79
CA PRO A 3 -17.55 4.45 -27.91
C PRO A 3 -16.25 4.23 -27.11
N PRO A 4 -15.45 5.28 -26.87
CA PRO A 4 -14.27 5.15 -26.02
C PRO A 4 -14.72 4.60 -24.66
N THR A 5 -14.11 3.50 -24.24
CA THR A 5 -14.36 2.94 -22.92
C THR A 5 -14.05 4.03 -21.89
N PRO A 6 -14.96 4.31 -20.93
CA PRO A 6 -14.68 5.30 -19.89
C PRO A 6 -13.34 5.00 -19.24
N GLN A 7 -12.39 5.94 -19.32
CA GLN A 7 -11.06 5.75 -18.76
C GLN A 7 -11.16 5.87 -17.24
N VAL A 8 -11.14 4.74 -16.55
CA VAL A 8 -11.07 4.70 -15.10
C VAL A 8 -9.61 4.89 -14.69
N THR A 9 -9.35 5.94 -13.91
CA THR A 9 -8.07 6.14 -13.25
C THR A 9 -8.05 5.32 -11.96
N SER A 10 -6.93 4.65 -11.69
CA SER A 10 -6.75 3.85 -10.48
C SER A 10 -5.45 4.22 -9.77
N TRP A 11 -5.55 4.25 -8.44
CA TRP A 11 -4.42 4.35 -7.53
C TRP A 11 -4.45 3.16 -6.57
N LEU A 12 -3.28 2.74 -6.13
CA LEU A 12 -3.11 1.70 -5.14
C LEU A 12 -2.41 2.27 -3.93
N LEU A 13 -3.11 2.31 -2.80
CA LEU A 13 -2.43 2.45 -1.52
C LEU A 13 -1.89 1.06 -1.14
N PRO A 14 -0.56 0.86 -1.11
CA PRO A 14 0.02 -0.47 -0.96
C PRO A 14 -0.21 -1.07 0.43
N SER A 15 -0.50 -0.25 1.44
CA SER A 15 -0.76 -0.70 2.80
C SER A 15 -1.61 0.29 3.60
N SER A 16 -2.44 -0.27 4.46
CA SER A 16 -3.18 0.37 5.53
C SER A 16 -3.23 -0.61 6.72
N ALA A 17 -3.47 -0.10 7.91
CA ALA A 17 -3.50 -0.89 9.14
C ALA A 17 -4.50 -0.33 10.14
N ARG A 18 -5.13 -1.26 10.86
CA ARG A 18 -5.79 -1.13 12.15
C ARG A 18 -5.40 -2.39 12.92
N ALA A 19 -4.24 -2.38 13.55
CA ALA A 19 -3.67 -3.61 14.09
C ALA A 19 -2.75 -3.35 15.28
N PRO A 20 -2.69 -4.28 16.25
CA PRO A 20 -1.67 -4.25 17.28
C PRO A 20 -0.29 -4.46 16.65
N GLY A 21 0.70 -3.75 17.19
CA GLY A 21 2.11 -3.92 16.90
C GLY A 21 2.90 -4.40 18.12
N LEU A 22 4.23 -4.40 18.01
CA LEU A 22 5.10 -4.81 19.11
C LEU A 22 5.10 -3.79 20.26
N ARG A 23 5.39 -4.25 21.48
CA ARG A 23 5.54 -3.41 22.68
C ARG A 23 4.30 -2.55 23.00
N GLY A 24 3.11 -3.07 22.70
CA GLY A 24 1.84 -2.41 23.04
C GLY A 24 1.45 -1.25 22.12
N SER A 25 2.16 -1.04 21.01
CA SER A 25 1.75 -0.08 19.98
C SER A 25 0.45 -0.56 19.31
N PHE A 26 -0.40 0.37 18.91
CA PHE A 26 -1.52 0.10 17.99
C PHE A 26 -1.40 1.01 16.78
N PHE A 27 -1.38 0.43 15.58
CA PHE A 27 -1.25 1.17 14.34
C PHE A 27 -2.62 1.38 13.70
N SER A 28 -2.96 2.62 13.41
CA SER A 28 -4.11 2.99 12.58
C SER A 28 -3.63 3.76 11.35
N THR A 29 -4.44 3.80 10.29
CA THR A 29 -4.12 4.52 9.05
C THR A 29 -5.18 5.54 8.73
N ASP A 30 -4.77 6.79 8.64
CA ASP A 30 -5.61 7.86 8.12
C ASP A 30 -5.41 7.94 6.60
N LEU A 31 -6.50 8.15 5.86
CA LEU A 31 -6.48 8.30 4.41
C LEU A 31 -7.04 9.67 4.02
N THR A 32 -6.23 10.48 3.34
CA THR A 32 -6.66 11.76 2.78
C THR A 32 -6.83 11.64 1.26
N VAL A 33 -7.98 12.08 0.77
CA VAL A 33 -8.28 12.21 -0.66
C VAL A 33 -8.57 13.66 -0.95
N SER A 34 -7.89 14.22 -1.96
CA SER A 34 -8.10 15.59 -2.42
C SER A 34 -8.46 15.58 -3.89
N ASN A 35 -9.47 16.35 -4.27
CA ASN A 35 -9.84 16.59 -5.65
C ASN A 35 -9.24 17.92 -6.11
N THR A 36 -8.15 17.86 -6.89
CA THR A 36 -7.45 19.06 -7.40
C THR A 36 -8.06 19.55 -8.73
N GLY A 37 -9.18 18.97 -9.15
CA GLY A 37 -9.87 19.30 -10.40
C GLY A 37 -10.81 20.49 -10.29
N SER A 38 -11.38 20.88 -11.42
CA SER A 38 -12.37 21.96 -11.54
C SER A 38 -13.83 21.51 -11.45
N ALA A 39 -14.08 20.20 -11.35
CA ALA A 39 -15.41 19.60 -11.22
C ALA A 39 -15.46 18.60 -10.07
N ALA A 40 -16.66 18.25 -9.60
CA ALA A 40 -16.84 17.19 -8.62
C ALA A 40 -16.34 15.84 -9.16
N ALA A 41 -15.74 15.03 -8.29
CA ALA A 41 -15.22 13.72 -8.64
C ALA A 41 -15.88 12.64 -7.78
N ALA A 42 -16.44 11.63 -8.43
CA ALA A 42 -16.87 10.40 -7.77
C ALA A 42 -15.70 9.41 -7.72
N PHE A 43 -15.52 8.73 -6.60
CA PHE A 43 -14.48 7.72 -6.44
C PHE A 43 -14.92 6.56 -5.56
N THR A 44 -14.24 5.44 -5.70
CA THR A 44 -14.44 4.26 -4.86
C THR A 44 -13.19 3.93 -4.09
N LEU A 45 -13.37 3.47 -2.85
CA LEU A 45 -12.34 2.83 -2.03
C LEU A 45 -12.71 1.36 -1.88
N LYS A 46 -11.77 0.48 -2.21
CA LYS A 46 -11.94 -0.97 -2.05
C LYS A 46 -10.84 -1.53 -1.17
N PHE A 47 -11.21 -2.15 -0.04
CA PHE A 47 -10.25 -2.82 0.82
C PHE A 47 -9.96 -4.22 0.28
N LEU A 48 -8.71 -4.43 -0.11
CA LEU A 48 -8.28 -5.65 -0.76
C LEU A 48 -7.81 -6.68 0.28
N GLY A 49 -7.36 -6.19 1.44
CA GLY A 49 -6.82 -7.01 2.50
C GLY A 49 -5.39 -7.44 2.24
N ASN A 50 -4.98 -8.47 2.99
CA ASN A 50 -3.63 -9.00 3.02
C ASN A 50 -3.68 -10.53 2.92
N ASN A 51 -2.71 -11.15 2.24
CA ASN A 51 -2.61 -12.61 2.07
C ASN A 51 -3.88 -13.30 1.53
N ARG A 52 -4.67 -12.59 0.71
CA ARG A 52 -5.91 -13.12 0.12
C ARG A 52 -6.19 -12.48 -1.24
N ASP A 53 -7.15 -13.05 -1.96
CA ASP A 53 -7.72 -12.43 -3.15
C ASP A 53 -8.62 -11.24 -2.77
N GLY A 54 -8.24 -10.04 -3.18
CA GLY A 54 -8.96 -8.80 -2.87
C GLY A 54 -10.17 -8.50 -3.74
N ARG A 55 -10.47 -9.33 -4.75
CA ARG A 55 -11.53 -9.03 -5.74
C ARG A 55 -12.93 -8.95 -5.13
N THR A 56 -13.20 -9.69 -4.06
CA THR A 56 -14.47 -9.64 -3.32
C THR A 56 -14.40 -8.73 -2.10
N GLY A 57 -13.35 -7.90 -1.99
CA GLY A 57 -13.19 -6.95 -0.90
C GLY A 57 -14.29 -5.90 -0.84
N THR A 58 -14.61 -5.43 0.36
CA THR A 58 -15.61 -4.38 0.60
C THR A 58 -15.26 -3.12 -0.18
N GLU A 59 -16.24 -2.57 -0.89
CA GLU A 59 -16.13 -1.34 -1.67
C GLU A 59 -17.10 -0.28 -1.16
N LYS A 60 -16.65 0.98 -1.13
CA LYS A 60 -17.43 2.14 -0.70
C LYS A 60 -17.24 3.28 -1.70
N SER A 61 -18.33 3.96 -2.04
CA SER A 61 -18.35 5.04 -3.02
C SER A 61 -18.54 6.39 -2.34
N PHE A 62 -17.86 7.40 -2.87
CA PHE A 62 -17.82 8.76 -2.35
C PHE A 62 -17.86 9.76 -3.49
N THR A 63 -18.21 11.00 -3.14
CA THR A 63 -18.12 12.16 -4.03
C THR A 63 -17.42 13.29 -3.28
N LEU A 64 -16.54 14.00 -3.98
CA LEU A 64 -15.81 15.14 -3.44
C LEU A 64 -15.91 16.31 -4.43
N ASP A 65 -16.35 17.48 -3.96
CA ASP A 65 -16.47 18.64 -4.85
C ASP A 65 -15.09 19.12 -5.30
N ARG A 66 -15.09 19.99 -6.32
CA ARG A 66 -13.87 20.62 -6.84
C ARG A 66 -13.09 21.31 -5.72
N GLY A 67 -11.77 21.10 -5.67
CA GLY A 67 -10.88 21.73 -4.70
C GLY A 67 -11.04 21.25 -3.25
N GLN A 68 -11.93 20.29 -2.98
CA GLN A 68 -12.11 19.78 -1.62
C GLN A 68 -11.12 18.68 -1.28
N SER A 69 -10.92 18.49 0.02
CA SER A 69 -10.15 17.39 0.60
C SER A 69 -10.94 16.79 1.77
N VAL A 70 -10.84 15.48 1.92
CA VAL A 70 -11.42 14.74 3.04
C VAL A 70 -10.39 13.80 3.62
N THR A 71 -10.35 13.70 4.95
CA THR A 71 -9.54 12.70 5.67
C THR A 71 -10.48 11.72 6.34
N TYR A 72 -10.26 10.43 6.08
CA TYR A 72 -10.90 9.32 6.75
C TYR A 72 -9.98 8.84 7.88
N PRO A 73 -10.22 9.23 9.14
CA PRO A 73 -9.42 8.76 10.27
C PRO A 73 -9.65 7.27 10.48
N ASP A 74 -8.60 6.51 10.76
CA ASP A 74 -8.64 5.05 10.88
C ASP A 74 -9.52 4.41 9.78
N VAL A 75 -9.07 4.53 8.53
CA VAL A 75 -9.85 4.20 7.33
C VAL A 75 -10.42 2.78 7.35
N LEU A 76 -9.76 1.84 8.03
CA LEU A 76 -10.27 0.47 8.14
C LEU A 76 -11.54 0.38 9.01
N ASP A 77 -11.61 1.15 10.08
CA ASP A 77 -12.80 1.24 10.92
C ASP A 77 -13.84 2.18 10.29
N SER A 78 -13.46 3.42 10.00
CA SER A 78 -14.41 4.48 9.62
C SER A 78 -15.08 4.25 8.26
N VAL A 79 -14.39 3.61 7.31
CA VAL A 79 -14.94 3.34 5.97
C VAL A 79 -15.42 1.90 5.83
N PHE A 80 -14.63 0.94 6.33
CA PHE A 80 -14.88 -0.49 6.10
C PHE A 80 -15.49 -1.23 7.30
N GLY A 81 -15.60 -0.59 8.48
CA GLY A 81 -16.17 -1.19 9.69
C GLY A 81 -15.34 -2.35 10.24
N LEU A 82 -14.04 -2.35 9.99
CA LEU A 82 -13.13 -3.41 10.43
C LEU A 82 -12.59 -3.09 11.82
N SER A 83 -12.81 -4.01 12.75
CA SER A 83 -12.23 -3.92 14.09
C SER A 83 -10.73 -4.18 14.08
N GLU A 84 -10.20 -5.02 13.19
CA GLU A 84 -8.76 -5.20 13.02
C GLU A 84 -8.46 -5.63 11.58
N GLY A 85 -7.24 -5.34 11.13
CA GLY A 85 -6.74 -5.80 9.85
C GLY A 85 -5.64 -4.92 9.29
N PHE A 86 -5.06 -5.37 8.19
CA PHE A 86 -4.16 -4.59 7.37
C PHE A 86 -4.22 -5.07 5.93
N GLY A 87 -3.80 -4.25 4.99
CA GLY A 87 -3.87 -4.57 3.57
C GLY A 87 -3.89 -3.37 2.66
N ALA A 88 -3.87 -3.64 1.36
CA ALA A 88 -3.95 -2.62 0.34
C ALA A 88 -5.38 -2.06 0.19
N ILE A 89 -5.47 -0.81 -0.26
CA ILE A 89 -6.72 -0.16 -0.66
C ILE A 89 -6.59 0.27 -2.12
N ARG A 90 -7.52 -0.16 -2.97
CA ARG A 90 -7.64 0.35 -4.34
C ARG A 90 -8.54 1.56 -4.33
N ILE A 91 -8.10 2.61 -5.03
CA ILE A 91 -8.89 3.80 -5.31
C ILE A 91 -9.16 3.83 -6.81
N THR A 92 -10.41 4.08 -7.21
CA THR A 92 -10.75 4.29 -8.62
C THR A 92 -11.65 5.49 -8.80
N SER A 93 -11.49 6.20 -9.91
CA SER A 93 -12.34 7.32 -10.30
C SER A 93 -12.40 7.44 -11.82
N ALA A 94 -13.52 7.92 -12.35
CA ALA A 94 -13.59 8.36 -13.75
C ALA A 94 -12.82 9.67 -14.00
N THR A 95 -12.44 10.39 -12.94
CA THR A 95 -11.71 11.65 -13.01
C THR A 95 -10.26 11.45 -12.54
N PRO A 96 -9.25 11.86 -13.33
CA PRO A 96 -7.84 11.66 -12.97
C PRO A 96 -7.29 12.68 -11.96
N THR A 97 -8.12 13.58 -11.43
CA THR A 97 -7.71 14.75 -10.62
C THR A 97 -7.62 14.47 -9.12
N LEU A 98 -7.63 13.21 -8.72
CA LEU A 98 -7.50 12.85 -7.31
C LEU A 98 -6.04 12.68 -6.92
N THR A 99 -5.69 13.23 -5.76
CA THR A 99 -4.43 12.93 -5.07
C THR A 99 -4.76 12.23 -3.76
N VAL A 100 -4.04 11.16 -3.46
CA VAL A 100 -4.31 10.31 -2.28
C VAL A 100 -3.05 10.12 -1.47
N MET A 101 -3.15 10.41 -0.17
CA MET A 101 -2.06 10.28 0.81
C MET A 101 -2.58 9.50 2.01
N SER A 102 -1.78 8.60 2.57
CA SER A 102 -2.06 7.99 3.86
C SER A 102 -1.03 8.37 4.90
N GLN A 103 -1.41 8.22 6.17
CA GLN A 103 -0.49 8.19 7.29
C GLN A 103 -0.81 7.00 8.18
N THR A 104 0.07 6.01 8.24
CA THR A 104 -0.02 4.95 9.24
C THR A 104 0.79 5.36 10.46
N SER A 105 0.15 5.42 11.63
CA SER A 105 0.80 5.90 12.85
C SER A 105 0.37 5.14 14.10
N THR A 106 1.14 5.29 15.16
CA THR A 106 0.83 4.79 16.50
C THR A 106 1.03 5.90 17.53
N SER A 107 0.19 5.90 18.56
CA SER A 107 0.25 6.90 19.63
C SER A 107 1.42 6.64 20.58
N VAL A 108 1.88 7.72 21.21
CA VAL A 108 2.94 7.68 22.24
C VAL A 108 2.33 8.01 23.59
N ALA A 109 2.75 7.31 24.64
CA ALA A 109 2.21 7.50 25.99
C ALA A 109 2.38 8.94 26.53
N SER A 110 3.43 9.64 26.08
CA SER A 110 3.69 11.04 26.41
C SER A 110 2.92 12.06 25.54
N GLY A 111 2.04 11.58 24.65
CA GLY A 111 1.34 12.39 23.65
C GLY A 111 2.02 12.40 22.28
N GLY A 112 1.22 12.66 21.23
CA GLY A 112 1.66 12.65 19.84
C GLY A 112 1.67 11.26 19.19
N THR A 113 2.17 11.18 17.96
CA THR A 113 2.25 9.94 17.17
C THR A 113 3.62 9.76 16.51
N TYR A 114 4.02 8.51 16.30
CA TYR A 114 5.06 8.12 15.35
C TYR A 114 4.40 7.45 14.15
N GLY A 115 4.78 7.83 12.94
CA GLY A 115 4.16 7.24 11.76
C GLY A 115 4.92 7.53 10.47
N GLN A 116 4.38 6.99 9.39
CA GLN A 116 4.89 7.14 8.05
C GLN A 116 3.77 7.60 7.12
N GLY A 117 4.04 8.67 6.36
CA GLY A 117 3.21 9.08 5.25
C GLY A 117 3.55 8.32 3.98
N VAL A 118 2.55 7.82 3.25
CA VAL A 118 2.75 7.10 1.99
C VAL A 118 1.72 7.59 0.96
N PRO A 119 2.15 8.12 -0.21
CA PRO A 119 1.22 8.42 -1.28
C PRO A 119 0.70 7.13 -1.91
N ALA A 120 -0.54 7.15 -2.41
CA ALA A 120 -1.02 6.04 -3.23
C ALA A 120 -0.29 6.06 -4.59
N ALA A 121 0.11 4.87 -5.05
CA ALA A 121 0.80 4.68 -6.33
C ALA A 121 -0.20 4.80 -7.48
N ALA A 122 0.08 5.67 -8.45
CA ALA A 122 -0.63 5.71 -9.72
C ALA A 122 -0.10 4.61 -10.67
N ALA A 123 -0.78 4.40 -11.80
CA ALA A 123 -0.36 3.40 -12.80
C ALA A 123 1.09 3.61 -13.29
N SER A 124 1.56 4.85 -13.37
CA SER A 124 2.94 5.20 -13.75
C SER A 124 4.00 4.80 -12.72
N ASP A 125 3.60 4.58 -11.47
CA ASP A 125 4.51 4.25 -10.36
C ASP A 125 4.70 2.74 -10.21
N LEU A 126 3.92 1.95 -10.95
CA LEU A 126 3.91 0.49 -10.84
C LEU A 126 5.13 -0.13 -11.50
N ILE A 127 5.61 -1.22 -10.89
CA ILE A 127 6.63 -2.07 -11.48
C ILE A 127 5.96 -2.98 -12.52
N VAL A 128 6.43 -2.92 -13.76
CA VAL A 128 5.92 -3.75 -14.86
C VAL A 128 6.92 -4.84 -15.24
N SER A 129 6.41 -5.93 -15.81
CA SER A 129 7.24 -7.04 -16.26
C SER A 129 8.35 -6.59 -17.22
N GLY A 130 9.55 -7.12 -17.03
CA GLY A 130 10.73 -6.76 -17.82
C GLY A 130 11.45 -5.49 -17.39
N LEU A 131 10.89 -4.69 -16.47
CA LEU A 131 11.52 -3.45 -15.96
C LEU A 131 11.80 -3.56 -14.45
N PRO A 132 12.90 -4.22 -14.04
CA PRO A 132 13.24 -4.40 -12.63
C PRO A 132 13.57 -3.06 -11.95
N GLN A 133 13.06 -2.88 -10.72
CA GLN A 133 13.35 -1.73 -9.87
C GLN A 133 14.21 -2.13 -8.65
N SER A 134 14.80 -1.15 -7.98
CA SER A 134 15.62 -1.36 -6.78
C SER A 134 15.12 -0.53 -5.61
N ILE A 135 15.06 -1.16 -4.42
CA ILE A 135 14.74 -0.49 -3.16
C ILE A 135 16.04 -0.30 -2.39
N GLY A 136 16.39 0.96 -2.11
CA GLY A 136 17.55 1.32 -1.30
C GLY A 136 17.23 1.32 0.19
N GLY A 137 18.27 1.28 1.04
CA GLY A 137 18.12 1.49 2.49
C GLY A 137 17.46 0.34 3.26
N VAL A 138 17.30 -0.84 2.64
CA VAL A 138 16.82 -2.04 3.32
C VAL A 138 17.87 -2.50 4.34
N ARG A 139 17.46 -2.61 5.61
CA ARG A 139 18.29 -3.05 6.73
C ARG A 139 17.55 -4.07 7.58
N GLU A 140 18.29 -5.08 8.00
CA GLU A 140 17.86 -6.09 8.96
C GLU A 140 19.07 -6.45 9.83
N ASP A 141 18.95 -6.17 11.13
CA ASP A 141 19.92 -6.51 12.16
C ASP A 141 19.20 -6.60 13.53
N THR A 142 19.94 -6.77 14.63
CA THR A 142 19.35 -6.91 15.97
C THR A 142 18.59 -5.67 16.46
N ALA A 143 18.83 -4.51 15.85
CA ALA A 143 18.20 -3.24 16.21
C ALA A 143 17.21 -2.72 15.14
N PHE A 144 17.40 -3.11 13.88
CA PHE A 144 16.64 -2.59 12.73
C PHE A 144 15.95 -3.69 11.94
N ARG A 145 14.73 -3.39 11.49
CA ARG A 145 14.00 -4.23 10.53
C ARG A 145 13.36 -3.35 9.47
N THR A 146 13.33 -3.84 8.25
CA THR A 146 12.59 -3.23 7.14
C THR A 146 11.41 -4.12 6.81
N ASN A 147 10.21 -3.57 6.85
CA ASN A 147 9.04 -4.24 6.30
C ASN A 147 8.98 -3.93 4.80
N LEU A 148 9.18 -4.95 3.97
CA LEU A 148 8.87 -4.85 2.55
C LEU A 148 7.37 -5.07 2.36
N ILE A 149 6.72 -4.32 1.47
CA ILE A 149 5.31 -4.52 1.09
C ILE A 149 5.24 -4.55 -0.43
N LEU A 150 4.78 -5.66 -0.97
CA LEU A 150 4.47 -5.83 -2.40
C LEU A 150 2.96 -5.83 -2.53
N ALA A 151 2.35 -5.12 -3.47
CA ALA A 151 0.90 -5.15 -3.70
C ALA A 151 0.62 -5.30 -5.20
N ASN A 152 -0.21 -6.26 -5.59
CA ASN A 152 -0.59 -6.50 -6.98
C ASN A 152 -1.87 -5.70 -7.33
N PRO A 153 -1.81 -4.66 -8.18
CA PRO A 153 -2.99 -3.88 -8.58
C PRO A 153 -3.88 -4.58 -9.62
N GLY A 154 -3.40 -5.66 -10.24
CA GLY A 154 -4.07 -6.37 -11.33
C GLY A 154 -5.02 -7.47 -10.84
N GLU A 155 -5.87 -7.90 -11.77
CA GLU A 155 -6.86 -8.97 -11.56
C GLU A 155 -6.26 -10.38 -11.75
N ASP A 156 -5.08 -10.45 -12.39
CA ASP A 156 -4.37 -11.70 -12.63
C ASP A 156 -3.27 -11.94 -11.57
N PRO A 157 -3.01 -13.20 -11.19
CA PRO A 157 -1.85 -13.54 -10.39
C PRO A 157 -0.55 -13.14 -11.09
N LEU A 158 0.43 -12.64 -10.32
CA LEU A 158 1.76 -12.29 -10.81
C LEU A 158 2.82 -13.00 -9.98
N ASP A 159 3.94 -13.36 -10.60
CA ASP A 159 5.11 -13.85 -9.87
C ASP A 159 6.14 -12.70 -9.75
N VAL A 160 6.48 -12.34 -8.51
CA VAL A 160 7.48 -11.29 -8.21
C VAL A 160 8.69 -11.95 -7.57
N GLU A 161 9.88 -11.60 -8.06
CA GLU A 161 11.15 -12.03 -7.49
C GLU A 161 11.89 -10.84 -6.85
N VAL A 162 12.16 -10.94 -5.55
CA VAL A 162 12.96 -9.97 -4.80
C VAL A 162 14.32 -10.57 -4.50
N LYS A 163 15.38 -9.86 -4.87
CA LYS A 163 16.77 -10.27 -4.64
C LYS A 163 17.51 -9.22 -3.81
N PRO A 164 18.18 -9.62 -2.71
CA PRO A 164 19.04 -8.74 -1.95
C PRO A 164 20.29 -8.48 -2.79
N LEU A 165 20.60 -7.20 -2.95
CA LEU A 165 21.79 -6.74 -3.66
C LEU A 165 22.70 -6.05 -2.65
N ARG A 166 23.96 -6.48 -2.57
CA ARG A 166 25.03 -5.68 -1.95
C ARG A 166 25.68 -4.88 -3.05
N ARG A 167 25.73 -3.56 -2.87
CA ARG A 167 26.50 -2.66 -3.74
C ARG A 167 27.74 -2.21 -2.98
N PHE A 168 28.91 -2.61 -3.47
CA PHE A 168 30.20 -2.08 -3.03
C PHE A 168 30.86 -1.42 -4.23
N ALA A 169 31.15 -0.11 -4.12
CA ALA A 169 31.60 0.71 -5.24
C ALA A 169 30.68 0.57 -6.47
N ASN A 170 31.24 0.33 -7.66
CA ASN A 170 30.49 0.16 -8.92
C ASN A 170 30.03 -1.28 -9.20
N ARG A 171 30.19 -2.22 -8.26
CA ARG A 171 29.74 -3.62 -8.45
C ARG A 171 28.45 -3.89 -7.67
N ARG A 172 27.49 -4.52 -8.36
CA ARG A 172 26.28 -5.10 -7.76
C ARG A 172 26.48 -6.61 -7.68
N THR A 173 26.34 -7.16 -6.48
CA THR A 173 26.40 -8.61 -6.27
C THR A 173 25.06 -9.06 -5.68
N VAL A 174 24.43 -10.05 -6.31
CA VAL A 174 23.28 -10.75 -5.74
C VAL A 174 23.79 -11.59 -4.58
N ILE A 175 23.19 -11.41 -3.41
CA ILE A 175 23.49 -12.20 -2.22
C ILE A 175 22.51 -13.38 -2.19
N PRO A 176 22.88 -14.54 -1.65
CA PRO A 176 21.94 -15.63 -1.40
C PRO A 176 20.69 -15.17 -0.63
N GLY A 177 19.53 -15.70 -1.02
CA GLY A 177 18.22 -15.35 -0.46
C GLY A 177 17.33 -14.68 -1.51
N SER A 178 16.69 -15.42 -2.40
CA SER A 178 15.67 -14.86 -3.31
C SER A 178 14.29 -15.14 -2.74
N TYR A 179 13.41 -14.13 -2.75
CA TYR A 179 12.01 -14.33 -2.42
C TYR A 179 11.19 -14.35 -3.71
N LYS A 180 10.50 -15.46 -3.96
CA LYS A 180 9.48 -15.56 -5.01
C LYS A 180 8.13 -15.53 -4.34
N SER A 181 7.31 -14.56 -4.70
CA SER A 181 5.91 -14.51 -4.32
C SER A 181 5.05 -14.70 -5.54
N ARG A 182 4.14 -15.66 -5.49
CA ARG A 182 2.92 -15.53 -6.29
C ARG A 182 2.04 -14.53 -5.57
N THR A 183 1.97 -13.32 -6.09
CA THR A 183 0.95 -12.37 -5.64
C THR A 183 -0.37 -12.79 -6.24
N SER A 184 -1.27 -13.31 -5.39
CA SER A 184 -2.71 -13.25 -5.68
C SER A 184 -3.07 -11.80 -6.03
N PRO A 185 -4.16 -11.56 -6.79
CA PRO A 185 -4.67 -10.21 -6.98
C PRO A 185 -4.72 -9.49 -5.64
N PHE A 186 -4.00 -8.38 -5.53
CA PHE A 186 -3.90 -7.59 -4.30
C PHE A 186 -3.22 -8.25 -3.09
N LEU A 187 -2.23 -9.11 -3.31
CA LEU A 187 -1.40 -9.64 -2.23
C LEU A 187 -0.47 -8.56 -1.69
N GLN A 188 -0.61 -8.22 -0.40
CA GLN A 188 0.43 -7.63 0.44
C GLN A 188 1.35 -8.73 1.00
N VAL A 189 2.67 -8.61 0.83
CA VAL A 189 3.65 -9.46 1.53
C VAL A 189 4.49 -8.60 2.45
N SER A 190 4.41 -8.82 3.77
CA SER A 190 5.37 -8.32 4.76
C SER A 190 6.33 -9.44 5.17
N ARG A 191 7.63 -9.27 4.92
CA ARG A 191 8.67 -10.20 5.42
C ARG A 191 9.94 -9.47 5.86
N PRO A 192 10.68 -10.03 6.82
CA PRO A 192 12.08 -9.69 7.04
C PRO A 192 12.88 -9.98 5.76
N ALA A 193 13.83 -9.11 5.45
CA ALA A 193 14.68 -9.12 4.27
C ALA A 193 15.86 -10.11 4.36
N PHE A 194 15.63 -11.34 4.87
CA PHE A 194 16.55 -12.50 4.90
C PHE A 194 17.56 -12.58 6.08
N PRO A 195 18.00 -13.79 6.43
CA PRO A 195 17.68 -14.54 7.65
C PRO A 195 18.51 -14.18 8.90
N ASP A 196 17.80 -13.90 10.00
CA ASP A 196 17.95 -14.53 11.33
C ASP A 196 16.56 -14.49 11.99
N CYS A 197 15.74 -15.50 11.64
CA CYS A 197 14.30 -15.50 11.80
C CYS A 197 13.84 -15.56 13.27
N PHE A 198 13.22 -14.48 13.76
CA PHE A 198 12.04 -14.57 14.63
C PHE A 198 10.93 -13.66 14.11
N VAL A 199 9.81 -14.27 13.72
CA VAL A 199 8.55 -13.59 13.43
C VAL A 199 7.60 -13.80 14.61
N ARG A 200 7.16 -12.69 15.19
CA ARG A 200 5.90 -12.52 15.93
C ARG A 200 5.57 -11.04 15.78
N TRP A 201 4.48 -10.60 15.17
CA TRP A 201 3.23 -11.24 14.75
C TRP A 201 2.81 -10.62 13.41
#